data_AF-A0A2A9G2T2-F1
#
_entry.id   AF-A0A2A9G2T2-F1
#
_cell.length_a   1.000
_cell.length_b   1.000
_cell.length_c   1.000
_cell.angle_alpha   90.00
_cell.angle_beta   90.00
_cell.angle_gamma   90.00
#
_symmetry.space_group_name_H-M   'P 1'
#
loop_
_entity.id
_entity.type
_entity.pdbx_description
1 polymer ?
#
loop_
_entity_poly.entity_id
_entity_poly.type
_entity_poly.pdbx_seq_one_letter_code
_entity_poly.pdbx_strand_id
1 'polypeptide(L)'
;MTVQIVHIDEETRLLNGISAYVAEVSSAAGVGPESCTLDLDRPMSAYIALDGQLAAYPGRDTALVWDERHGWSFTVETHSGEDLLVVAYLGGERVPPPGAVREFLRSVRARTRRGEPPTPPTFG
;
A
#
# COMPACT_ATOMS: atom_id res chain seq x y z
N MET A 1 -1.37 -34.32 -24.56
CA MET A 1 -2.19 -33.14 -24.29
C MET A 1 -2.08 -32.90 -22.78
N THR A 2 -1.19 -32.01 -22.37
CA THR A 2 -0.70 -31.95 -20.98
C THR A 2 -0.79 -30.52 -20.46
N VAL A 3 -1.62 -30.36 -19.43
CA VAL A 3 -1.66 -29.33 -18.38
C VAL A 3 -1.97 -27.88 -18.80
N GLN A 4 -3.22 -27.47 -18.54
CA GLN A 4 -3.62 -26.07 -18.30
C GLN A 4 -4.26 -25.86 -16.91
N ILE A 5 -4.29 -26.89 -16.05
CA ILE A 5 -5.06 -26.86 -14.79
C ILE A 5 -4.24 -26.29 -13.62
N VAL A 6 -2.91 -26.48 -13.59
CA VAL A 6 -2.07 -26.07 -12.45
C VAL A 6 -1.87 -24.54 -12.39
N HIS A 7 -1.79 -23.86 -13.55
CA HIS A 7 -1.54 -22.41 -13.62
C HIS A 7 -2.72 -21.59 -13.08
N ILE A 8 -3.96 -21.99 -13.39
CA ILE A 8 -5.17 -21.29 -12.95
C ILE A 8 -5.35 -21.40 -11.43
N ASP A 9 -5.02 -22.56 -10.85
CA ASP A 9 -5.13 -22.76 -9.40
C ASP A 9 -4.13 -21.91 -8.61
N GLU A 10 -2.91 -21.73 -9.13
CA GLU A 10 -1.88 -20.88 -8.51
C GLU A 10 -2.21 -19.39 -8.62
N GLU A 11 -2.66 -18.95 -9.79
CA GLU A 11 -3.13 -17.59 -10.01
C GLU A 11 -4.33 -17.27 -9.10
N THR A 12 -5.32 -18.16 -9.04
CA THR A 12 -6.48 -17.99 -8.15
C THR A 12 -6.06 -17.94 -6.68
N ARG A 13 -5.12 -18.78 -6.25
CA ARG A 13 -4.57 -18.73 -4.88
C ARG A 13 -3.82 -17.44 -4.60
N LEU A 14 -3.03 -16.96 -5.56
CA LEU A 14 -2.33 -15.68 -5.45
C LEU A 14 -3.33 -14.53 -5.30
N LEU A 15 -4.35 -14.48 -6.16
CA LEU A 15 -5.41 -13.47 -6.14
C LEU A 15 -6.17 -13.46 -4.81
N ASN A 16 -6.55 -14.63 -4.32
CA ASN A 16 -7.21 -14.75 -3.02
C ASN A 16 -6.27 -14.35 -1.87
N GLY A 17 -5.00 -14.72 -1.96
CA GLY A 17 -3.99 -14.41 -0.95
C GLY A 17 -3.71 -12.91 -0.84
N ILE A 18 -3.49 -12.23 -1.98
CA ILE A 18 -3.24 -10.79 -1.99
C ILE A 18 -4.48 -10.01 -1.58
N SER A 19 -5.68 -10.43 -2.04
CA SER A 19 -6.93 -9.76 -1.65
C SER A 19 -7.19 -9.88 -0.15
N ALA A 20 -6.98 -11.07 0.42
CA ALA A 20 -7.11 -11.28 1.87
C ALA A 20 -6.06 -10.47 2.65
N TYR A 21 -4.82 -10.42 2.16
CA TYR A 21 -3.77 -9.63 2.78
C TYR A 21 -4.09 -8.12 2.77
N VAL A 22 -4.54 -7.58 1.65
CA VAL A 22 -4.94 -6.16 1.54
C VAL A 22 -6.09 -5.83 2.48
N ALA A 23 -7.08 -6.71 2.61
CA ALA A 23 -8.18 -6.54 3.57
C ALA A 23 -7.68 -6.52 5.04
N GLU A 24 -6.73 -7.37 5.40
CA GLU A 24 -6.12 -7.35 6.74
C GLU A 24 -5.30 -6.08 6.98
N VAL A 25 -4.58 -5.59 5.97
CA VAL A 25 -3.85 -4.32 6.05
C VAL A 25 -4.82 -3.13 6.19
N SER A 26 -5.92 -3.11 5.44
CA SER A 26 -6.93 -2.04 5.54
C SER A 26 -7.54 -1.99 6.95
N SER A 27 -7.91 -3.16 7.49
CA SER A 27 -8.39 -3.32 8.86
C SER A 27 -7.35 -2.82 9.88
N ALA A 28 -6.07 -3.18 9.71
CA ALA A 28 -4.99 -2.71 10.57
C ALA A 28 -4.74 -1.19 10.45
N ALA A 29 -5.06 -0.59 9.30
CA ALA A 29 -5.03 0.84 9.05
C ALA A 29 -6.26 1.58 9.61
N GLY A 30 -7.29 0.85 10.03
CA GLY A 30 -8.52 1.39 10.61
C GLY A 30 -9.61 1.74 9.59
N VAL A 31 -9.48 1.27 8.34
CA VAL A 31 -10.46 1.52 7.26
C VAL A 31 -11.04 0.21 6.73
N GLY A 32 -12.22 0.29 6.13
CA GLY A 32 -12.91 -0.87 5.56
C GLY A 32 -12.33 -1.32 4.22
N PRO A 33 -12.69 -2.53 3.76
CA PRO A 33 -12.26 -3.05 2.46
C PRO A 33 -12.79 -2.22 1.27
N GLU A 34 -13.87 -1.47 1.44
CA GLU A 34 -14.41 -0.53 0.44
C GLU A 34 -13.47 0.64 0.13
N SER A 35 -12.50 0.91 1.02
CA SER A 35 -11.46 1.92 0.81
C SER A 35 -10.28 1.38 -0.01
N CYS A 36 -10.34 0.13 -0.47
CA CYS A 36 -9.25 -0.55 -1.15
C CYS A 36 -9.53 -0.68 -2.66
N THR A 37 -8.48 -0.49 -3.46
CA THR A 37 -8.46 -0.87 -4.88
C THR A 37 -7.24 -1.73 -5.12
N LEU A 38 -7.40 -2.81 -5.87
CA LEU A 38 -6.33 -3.72 -6.28
C LEU A 38 -6.21 -3.68 -7.79
N ASP A 39 -5.03 -3.33 -8.28
CA ASP A 39 -4.64 -3.47 -9.68
C ASP A 39 -3.77 -4.71 -9.83
N LEU A 40 -4.25 -5.64 -10.66
CA LEU A 40 -3.65 -6.95 -10.86
C LEU A 40 -2.74 -7.00 -12.09
N ASP A 41 -2.72 -5.95 -12.90
CA ASP A 41 -1.79 -5.84 -14.02
C ASP A 41 -0.36 -5.72 -13.48
N ARG A 42 0.59 -6.40 -14.13
CA ARG A 42 1.98 -6.41 -13.65
C ARG A 42 2.69 -5.09 -14.00
N PRO A 43 3.37 -4.43 -13.03
CA PRO A 43 3.51 -4.82 -11.61
C PRO A 43 2.23 -4.59 -10.81
N MET A 44 1.83 -5.59 -10.01
CA MET A 44 0.61 -5.49 -9.21
C MET A 44 0.73 -4.32 -8.22
N SER A 45 -0.40 -3.68 -7.94
CA SER A 45 -0.46 -2.61 -6.94
C SER A 45 -1.76 -2.64 -6.14
N ALA A 46 -1.72 -2.11 -4.92
CA ALA A 46 -2.90 -1.89 -4.10
C ALA A 46 -2.89 -0.46 -3.58
N TYR A 47 -4.07 0.16 -3.58
CA TYR A 47 -4.31 1.48 -3.02
C TYR A 47 -5.31 1.33 -1.87
N ILE A 48 -5.05 1.98 -0.74
CA ILE A 48 -5.96 2.04 0.40
C ILE A 48 -6.10 3.50 0.81
N ALA A 49 -7.29 4.08 0.61
CA ALA A 49 -7.60 5.40 1.15
C ALA A 49 -7.59 5.36 2.68
N LEU A 50 -6.94 6.33 3.32
CA LEU A 50 -6.84 6.41 4.77
C LEU A 50 -7.66 7.59 5.31
N ASP A 51 -8.23 7.41 6.50
CA ASP A 51 -8.90 8.50 7.19
C ASP A 51 -7.91 9.54 7.75
N GLY A 52 -8.29 10.81 7.65
CA GLY A 52 -7.56 11.93 8.22
C GLY A 52 -6.34 12.35 7.38
N GLN A 53 -5.63 13.34 7.92
CA GLN A 53 -4.59 14.06 7.17
C GLN A 53 -3.25 13.99 7.90
N LEU A 54 -2.17 14.14 7.13
CA LEU A 54 -0.84 14.32 7.68
C LEU A 54 -0.60 15.81 7.97
N ALA A 55 -0.23 16.16 9.21
CA ALA A 55 -0.05 17.55 9.63
C ALA A 55 0.96 18.34 8.75
N ALA A 56 1.96 17.66 8.19
CA ALA A 56 2.93 18.26 7.25
C ALA A 56 2.32 18.64 5.87
N TYR A 57 1.13 18.14 5.56
CA TYR A 57 0.38 18.33 4.30
C TYR A 57 -1.12 18.58 4.59
N PRO A 58 -1.47 19.73 5.19
CA PRO A 58 -2.85 20.03 5.55
C PRO A 58 -3.75 20.11 4.31
N GLY A 59 -4.99 19.65 4.43
CA GLY A 59 -5.96 19.67 3.33
C GLY A 59 -5.74 18.59 2.27
N ARG A 60 -4.84 17.62 2.51
CA ARG A 60 -4.54 16.53 1.58
C ARG A 60 -5.01 15.21 2.14
N ASP A 61 -5.69 14.45 1.30
CA ASP A 61 -6.03 13.07 1.59
C ASP A 61 -4.76 12.20 1.56
N THR A 62 -4.82 11.08 2.26
CA THR A 62 -3.68 10.19 2.45
C THR A 62 -4.05 8.78 2.07
N ALA A 63 -3.08 8.05 1.55
CA ALA A 63 -3.27 6.67 1.16
C ALA A 63 -2.07 5.81 1.55
N LEU A 64 -2.32 4.51 1.68
CA LEU A 64 -1.28 3.51 1.56
C LEU A 64 -1.27 3.01 0.12
N VAL A 65 -0.08 2.95 -0.47
CA VAL A 65 0.14 2.31 -1.76
C VAL A 65 1.12 1.17 -1.59
N TRP A 66 0.70 -0.02 -1.98
CA TRP A 66 1.59 -1.15 -2.19
C TRP A 66 1.87 -1.27 -3.68
N ASP A 67 3.12 -1.49 -4.05
CA ASP A 67 3.44 -2.01 -5.38
C ASP A 67 4.40 -3.19 -5.26
N GLU A 68 4.31 -4.11 -6.21
CA GLU A 68 5.09 -5.35 -6.23
C GLU A 68 6.62 -5.13 -6.12
N ARG A 69 7.11 -3.97 -6.57
CA ARG A 69 8.54 -3.66 -6.62
C ARG A 69 9.04 -3.03 -5.33
N HIS A 70 8.26 -2.17 -4.69
CA HIS A 70 8.72 -1.35 -3.56
C HIS A 70 7.96 -1.59 -2.24
N GLY A 71 6.94 -2.46 -2.24
CA GLY A 71 6.15 -2.75 -1.05
C GLY A 71 5.29 -1.56 -0.62
N TRP A 72 5.01 -1.44 0.67
CA TRP A 72 4.15 -0.38 1.21
C TRP A 72 4.84 0.99 1.29
N SER A 73 4.10 2.00 0.85
CA SER A 73 4.42 3.41 0.96
C SER A 73 3.23 4.19 1.52
N PHE A 74 3.52 5.26 2.26
CA PHE A 74 2.53 6.26 2.65
C PHE A 74 2.57 7.41 1.65
N THR A 75 1.43 7.76 1.09
CA THR A 75 1.30 8.82 0.10
C THR A 75 0.33 9.90 0.57
N VAL A 76 0.51 11.11 0.03
CA VAL A 76 -0.47 12.20 0.10
C VAL A 76 -0.97 12.49 -1.31
N GLU A 77 -2.27 12.69 -1.46
CA GLU A 77 -2.85 13.07 -2.75
C GLU A 77 -2.50 14.51 -3.09
N THR A 78 -2.15 14.75 -4.35
CA THR A 78 -1.98 16.11 -4.86
C THR A 78 -3.32 16.62 -5.43
N HIS A 79 -3.40 17.91 -5.80
CA HIS A 79 -4.69 18.50 -6.21
C HIS A 79 -5.12 18.04 -7.62
N SER A 80 -4.28 17.28 -8.33
CA SER A 80 -4.59 16.76 -9.67
C SER A 80 -5.48 15.51 -9.62
N GLY A 81 -5.72 14.92 -8.45
CA GLY A 81 -6.49 13.67 -8.30
C GLY A 81 -5.78 12.42 -8.84
N GLU A 82 -4.80 12.57 -9.72
CA GLU A 82 -4.06 11.48 -10.36
C GLU A 82 -2.63 11.31 -9.81
N ASP A 83 -2.01 12.36 -9.25
CA ASP A 83 -0.64 12.24 -8.73
C ASP A 83 -0.60 12.05 -7.21
N LEU A 84 0.13 11.02 -6.79
CA LEU A 84 0.44 10.74 -5.38
C LEU A 84 1.88 11.15 -5.07
N LEU A 85 2.07 11.89 -3.97
CA LEU A 85 3.40 12.19 -3.44
C LEU A 85 3.74 11.16 -2.36
N VAL A 86 4.80 10.38 -2.57
CA VAL A 86 5.30 9.43 -1.56
C VAL A 86 6.01 10.19 -0.43
N VAL A 87 5.56 9.95 0.81
CA VAL A 87 6.11 10.57 2.03
C VAL A 87 7.10 9.64 2.74
N ALA A 88 6.86 8.33 2.68
CA ALA A 88 7.73 7.32 3.28
C ALA A 88 7.48 5.95 2.65
N TYR A 89 8.52 5.12 2.63
CA TYR A 89 8.41 3.68 2.43
C TYR A 89 8.54 2.97 3.77
N LEU A 90 7.83 1.86 3.96
CA LEU A 90 8.04 0.97 5.09
C LEU A 90 9.38 0.23 4.96
N GLY A 91 9.70 -0.26 3.76
CA GLY A 91 10.90 -1.04 3.50
C GLY A 91 10.92 -2.41 4.21
N GLY A 92 12.07 -3.10 4.15
CA GLY A 92 12.30 -4.38 4.81
C GLY A 92 11.70 -5.59 4.08
N GLU A 93 10.37 -5.65 3.94
CA GLU A 93 9.66 -6.73 3.25
C GLU A 93 8.64 -6.17 2.27
N ARG A 94 8.39 -6.89 1.16
CA ARG A 94 7.32 -6.53 0.20
C ARG A 94 5.94 -6.75 0.82
N VAL A 95 5.75 -7.83 1.58
CA VAL A 95 4.47 -8.23 2.18
C VAL A 95 4.64 -8.39 3.70
N PRO A 96 4.87 -7.28 4.44
CA PRO A 96 5.09 -7.32 5.88
C PRO A 96 3.82 -7.69 6.64
N PRO A 97 3.90 -8.14 7.90
CA PRO A 97 2.72 -8.37 8.73
C PRO A 97 1.86 -7.08 8.86
N PRO A 98 0.51 -7.17 8.87
CA PRO A 98 -0.35 -5.99 8.98
C PRO A 98 -0.07 -5.10 10.21
N GLY A 99 0.36 -5.70 11.32
CA GLY A 99 0.78 -4.98 12.52
C GLY A 99 2.00 -4.07 12.29
N ALA A 100 2.94 -4.45 11.42
CA ALA A 100 4.07 -3.60 11.05
C ALA A 100 3.63 -2.40 10.20
N VAL A 101 2.66 -2.60 9.30
CA VAL A 101 2.05 -1.51 8.53
C VAL A 101 1.33 -0.52 9.45
N ARG A 102 0.62 -1.00 10.48
CA ARG A 102 0.00 -0.14 11.49
C ARG A 102 1.02 0.73 12.26
N GLU A 103 2.11 0.14 12.74
CA GLU A 103 3.16 0.91 13.44
C GLU A 103 3.84 1.92 12.51
N PHE A 104 4.04 1.54 11.24
CA PHE A 104 4.51 2.46 10.21
C PHE A 104 3.58 3.66 10.03
N LEU A 105 2.26 3.43 9.89
CA LEU A 105 1.27 4.51 9.80
C LEU A 105 1.35 5.46 10.99
N ARG A 106 1.42 4.91 12.20
CA ARG A 106 1.54 5.69 13.43
C ARG A 106 2.81 6.55 13.43
N SER A 107 3.93 5.98 13.02
CA SER A 107 5.22 6.69 12.90
C SER A 107 5.16 7.83 11.89
N VAL A 108 4.58 7.60 10.70
CA VAL A 108 4.44 8.64 9.67
C VAL A 108 3.49 9.75 10.14
N ARG A 109 2.35 9.41 10.74
CA ARG A 109 1.36 10.38 11.25
C ARG A 109 1.90 11.27 12.37
N ALA A 110 2.91 10.81 13.11
CA ALA A 110 3.57 11.64 14.13
C ALA A 110 4.48 12.74 13.55
N ARG A 111 4.76 12.74 12.24
CA ARG A 111 5.59 13.77 11.59
C ARG A 111 4.83 15.10 11.50
N THR A 112 5.44 16.15 12.02
CA THR A 112 4.89 17.52 12.00
C THR A 112 5.53 18.42 10.94
N ARG A 113 6.57 17.94 10.25
CA ARG A 113 7.31 18.68 9.22
C ARG A 113 7.51 17.81 7.99
N ARG A 114 7.63 18.47 6.82
CA ARG A 114 7.98 17.80 5.57
C ARG A 114 9.43 17.32 5.63
N GLY A 115 9.67 16.12 5.11
CA GLY A 115 11.00 15.58 4.91
C GLY A 115 11.47 15.76 3.46
N GLU A 116 12.68 15.30 3.20
CA GLU A 116 13.17 15.07 1.84
C GLU A 116 12.36 13.94 1.17
N PRO A 117 12.18 13.97 -0.17
CA PRO A 117 11.58 12.86 -0.89
C PRO A 117 12.29 11.53 -0.57
N PRO A 118 11.55 10.47 -0.21
CA PRO A 118 12.16 9.20 0.15
C PRO A 118 12.70 8.47 -1.09
N THR A 119 13.81 7.78 -0.94
CA THR A 119 14.33 6.87 -1.97
C THR A 119 13.54 5.56 -1.96
N PRO A 120 13.07 5.05 -3.11
CA PRO A 120 12.39 3.75 -3.17
C PRO A 120 13.32 2.61 -2.72
N PRO A 121 12.82 1.67 -1.89
CA PRO A 121 13.60 0.51 -1.49
C PRO A 121 13.83 -0.42 -2.69
N THR A 122 15.04 -0.95 -2.81
CA THR A 122 15.35 -2.04 -3.74
C THR A 122 15.24 -3.35 -2.98
N PHE A 123 14.32 -4.21 -3.41
CA PHE A 123 14.29 -5.59 -2.94
C PHE A 123 14.98 -6.50 -3.97
N GLY A 124 15.89 -7.34 -3.48
CA GLY A 124 16.51 -8.40 -4.28
C GLY A 124 15.54 -9.50 -4.67
#